data_AF-A0A5N5ZIK2-F1
#
_entry.id   AF-A0A5N5ZIK2-F1
#
_cell.length_a   1.000
_cell.length_b   1.000
_cell.length_c   1.000
_cell.angle_alpha   90.00
_cell.angle_beta   90.00
_cell.angle_gamma   90.00
#
_symmetry.space_group_name_H-M   'P 1'
#
loop_
_entity.id
_entity.type
_entity.pdbx_description
1 polymer ?
#
loop_
_entity_poly.entity_id
_entity_poly.type
_entity_poly.pdbx_seq_one_letter_code
_entity_poly.pdbx_strand_id
1 'polypeptide(L)'
;MKIGIVLIFPTNENAFDVAKYVDLFSKNTKLHLCFVHNGSSDDTLSSLKEIQEEVNCQISIVEIKKNRGHAAAIKAGIRYLHSAANVTHVICVQEFTYATIKNLLHVIHQDKKQLKHFFTNLKRLPYKNVFLLENIGKSVQKNLNSQY
;
A
#
# COMPACT_ATOMS: atom_id res chain seq x y z
N MET A 1 13.34 10.24 2.81
CA MET A 1 12.95 9.18 1.84
C MET A 1 11.44 9.23 1.74
N LYS A 2 10.86 9.45 0.55
CA LYS A 2 9.41 9.43 0.38
C LYS A 2 9.02 8.04 -0.14
N ILE A 3 8.12 7.39 0.57
CA ILE A 3 7.67 6.03 0.26
C ILE A 3 6.29 6.13 -0.37
N GLY A 4 6.13 5.50 -1.52
CA GLY A 4 4.84 5.25 -2.14
C GLY A 4 4.36 3.84 -1.79
N ILE A 5 3.06 3.68 -1.55
CA ILE A 5 2.45 2.37 -1.28
C ILE A 5 1.40 2.11 -2.35
N VAL A 6 1.53 1.01 -3.08
CA VAL A 6 0.50 0.53 -4.01
C VAL A 6 -0.35 -0.50 -3.29
N LEU A 7 -1.64 -0.19 -3.08
CA LEU A 7 -2.62 -1.11 -2.52
C LEU A 7 -3.54 -1.59 -3.62
N ILE A 8 -3.56 -2.90 -3.87
CA ILE A 8 -4.42 -3.51 -4.88
C ILE A 8 -5.68 -3.98 -4.17
N PHE A 9 -6.80 -3.36 -4.50
CA PHE A 9 -8.07 -3.70 -3.89
C PHE A 9 -8.68 -4.91 -4.62
N PRO A 10 -9.05 -5.98 -3.89
CA PRO A 10 -9.72 -7.12 -4.47
C PRO A 10 -11.13 -6.72 -4.91
N THR A 11 -11.67 -7.45 -5.88
CA THR A 11 -13.00 -7.24 -6.48
C THR A 11 -14.14 -7.80 -5.63
N ASN A 12 -13.84 -8.33 -4.44
CA ASN A 12 -14.82 -9.06 -3.63
C ASN A 12 -14.98 -8.32 -2.31
N GLU A 13 -16.22 -7.96 -2.02
CA GLU A 13 -16.74 -7.18 -0.89
C GLU A 13 -16.28 -7.71 0.49
N ASN A 14 -15.02 -7.52 0.84
CA ASN A 14 -14.66 -7.51 2.24
C ASN A 14 -15.01 -6.11 2.76
N ALA A 15 -16.03 -6.05 3.61
CA ALA A 15 -16.56 -4.83 4.22
C ALA A 15 -15.43 -3.84 4.53
N PHE A 16 -15.35 -2.79 3.71
CA PHE A 16 -14.32 -1.79 3.78
C PHE A 16 -14.78 -0.72 4.75
N ASP A 17 -14.31 -0.80 5.99
CA ASP A 17 -14.64 0.17 7.04
C ASP A 17 -13.88 1.48 6.78
N VAL A 18 -14.51 2.39 6.03
CA VAL A 18 -13.95 3.68 5.61
C VAL A 18 -13.39 4.44 6.82
N ALA A 19 -14.15 4.54 7.91
CA ALA A 19 -13.77 5.26 9.11
C ALA A 19 -12.46 4.73 9.72
N LYS A 20 -12.27 3.39 9.78
CA LYS A 20 -11.01 2.80 10.25
C LYS A 20 -9.81 3.15 9.37
N TYR A 21 -9.99 3.14 8.05
CA TYR A 21 -8.90 3.46 7.13
C TYR A 21 -8.59 4.96 7.09
N VAL A 22 -9.59 5.83 7.23
CA VAL A 22 -9.40 7.27 7.39
C VAL A 22 -8.58 7.58 8.63
N ASP A 23 -8.92 7.02 9.81
CA ASP A 23 -8.11 7.22 11.03
C ASP A 23 -6.68 6.70 10.84
N LEU A 24 -6.54 5.55 10.18
CA LEU A 24 -5.23 4.94 9.94
C LEU A 24 -4.35 5.81 9.04
N PHE A 25 -4.88 6.33 7.93
CA PHE A 25 -4.12 7.10 6.96
C PHE A 25 -3.93 8.57 7.36
N SER A 26 -4.83 9.14 8.17
CA SER A 26 -4.73 10.52 8.70
C SER A 26 -3.41 10.80 9.41
N LYS A 27 -2.82 9.77 10.03
CA LYS A 27 -1.57 9.84 10.79
C LYS A 27 -0.31 9.81 9.92
N ASN A 28 -0.45 9.73 8.58
CA ASN A 28 0.61 9.32 7.65
C ASN A 28 0.90 10.32 6.51
N THR A 29 1.12 11.60 6.85
CA THR A 29 1.26 12.70 5.86
C THR A 29 2.47 12.61 4.93
N LYS A 30 3.50 11.82 5.27
CA LYS A 30 4.74 11.70 4.46
C LYS A 30 4.64 10.64 3.36
N LEU A 31 3.52 9.92 3.25
CA LEU A 31 3.32 8.84 2.31
C LEU A 31 2.52 9.29 1.09
N HIS A 32 2.73 8.58 -0.02
CA HIS A 32 1.85 8.64 -1.18
C HIS A 32 1.17 7.28 -1.34
N LEU A 33 -0.12 7.21 -1.04
CA LEU A 33 -0.92 6.01 -1.24
C LEU A 33 -1.47 5.98 -2.67
N CYS A 34 -1.31 4.84 -3.33
CA CYS A 34 -1.86 4.57 -4.65
C CYS A 34 -2.82 3.40 -4.53
N PHE A 35 -4.12 3.69 -4.54
CA PHE A 35 -5.17 2.69 -4.55
C PHE A 35 -5.39 2.24 -5.98
N VAL A 36 -5.22 0.95 -6.26
CA VAL A 36 -5.48 0.38 -7.58
C VAL A 36 -6.77 -0.42 -7.51
N HIS A 37 -7.81 0.11 -8.16
CA HIS A 37 -9.08 -0.58 -8.34
C HIS A 37 -9.02 -1.39 -9.64
N ASN A 38 -9.04 -2.71 -9.52
CA ASN A 38 -8.82 -3.63 -10.64
C ASN A 38 -10.13 -4.16 -11.26
N GLY A 39 -11.08 -3.26 -11.51
CA GLY A 39 -12.25 -3.51 -12.35
C GLY A 39 -13.34 -4.38 -11.71
N SER A 40 -13.92 -3.93 -10.61
CA SER A 40 -15.22 -4.42 -10.12
C SER A 40 -16.36 -3.44 -10.40
N SER A 41 -17.59 -3.93 -10.33
CA SER A 41 -18.83 -3.15 -10.51
C SER A 41 -19.35 -2.55 -9.20
N ASP A 42 -18.59 -2.69 -8.11
CA ASP A 42 -19.10 -2.51 -6.75
C ASP A 42 -18.74 -1.14 -6.16
N ASP A 43 -19.32 -0.82 -5.00
CA ASP A 43 -19.13 0.43 -4.24
C ASP A 43 -17.69 0.62 -3.68
N THR A 44 -16.73 -0.23 -4.05
CA THR A 44 -15.34 -0.07 -3.63
C THR A 44 -14.77 1.27 -4.11
N LEU A 45 -15.11 1.70 -5.33
CA LEU A 45 -14.58 2.96 -5.87
C LEU A 45 -15.10 4.19 -5.10
N SER A 46 -16.35 4.18 -4.65
CA SER A 46 -16.91 5.28 -3.85
C SER A 46 -16.25 5.33 -2.47
N SER A 47 -16.10 4.20 -1.78
CA SER A 47 -15.36 4.14 -0.50
C SER A 47 -13.91 4.63 -0.62
N LEU A 48 -13.21 4.30 -1.71
CA LEU A 48 -11.84 4.79 -1.92
C LEU A 48 -11.77 6.31 -2.13
N LYS A 49 -12.78 6.88 -2.79
CA LYS A 49 -12.91 8.34 -2.98
C LYS A 49 -13.23 9.04 -1.67
N GLU A 50 -14.13 8.48 -0.87
CA GLU A 50 -14.47 8.99 0.46
C GLU A 50 -13.23 9.08 1.36
N ILE A 51 -12.40 8.02 1.39
CA ILE A 51 -11.11 8.11 2.07
C ILE A 51 -10.26 9.23 1.49
N GLN A 52 -10.08 9.29 0.16
CA GLN A 52 -9.24 10.30 -0.49
C GLN A 52 -9.65 11.73 -0.11
N GLU A 53 -10.93 11.99 0.09
CA GLU A 53 -11.48 13.29 0.47
C GLU A 53 -11.25 13.60 1.97
N GLU A 54 -11.30 12.59 2.84
CA GLU A 54 -11.18 12.77 4.29
C GLU A 54 -9.75 12.81 4.83
N VAL A 55 -8.77 12.22 4.12
CA VAL A 55 -7.38 12.18 4.60
C VAL A 55 -6.44 13.19 3.97
N ASN A 56 -5.66 13.84 4.85
CA ASN A 56 -4.64 14.82 4.49
C ASN A 56 -3.37 14.24 3.83
N CYS A 57 -3.26 12.92 3.69
CA CYS A 57 -2.12 12.30 3.01
C CYS A 57 -2.34 12.26 1.49
N GLN A 58 -1.26 12.17 0.71
CA GLN A 58 -1.39 12.16 -0.75
C GLN A 58 -1.96 10.81 -1.19
N ILE A 59 -3.20 10.80 -1.68
CA ILE A 59 -3.87 9.62 -2.21
C ILE A 59 -4.13 9.77 -3.71
N SER A 60 -3.84 8.71 -4.45
CA SER A 60 -4.17 8.59 -5.86
C SER A 60 -4.93 7.30 -6.11
N ILE A 61 -5.97 7.39 -6.93
CA ILE A 61 -6.79 6.24 -7.33
C ILE A 61 -6.48 5.94 -8.79
N VAL A 62 -6.07 4.70 -9.07
CA VAL A 62 -5.82 4.18 -10.41
C VAL A 62 -6.87 3.13 -10.71
N GLU A 63 -7.75 3.43 -11.65
CA GLU A 63 -8.82 2.53 -12.08
C GLU A 63 -8.39 1.74 -13.32
N ILE A 64 -8.60 0.43 -13.28
CA ILE A 64 -8.40 -0.46 -14.42
C ILE A 64 -9.77 -0.96 -14.88
N LYS A 65 -10.26 -0.41 -16.00
CA LYS A 65 -11.61 -0.65 -16.55
C LYS A 65 -11.98 -2.12 -16.78
N LYS A 66 -11.01 -3.01 -16.91
CA LYS A 66 -11.21 -4.45 -17.07
C LYS A 66 -10.21 -5.17 -16.20
N ASN A 67 -10.64 -6.14 -15.39
CA ASN A 67 -9.72 -6.94 -14.59
C ASN A 67 -8.70 -7.63 -15.52
N ARG A 68 -7.42 -7.25 -15.39
CA ARG A 68 -6.28 -7.82 -16.15
C ARG A 68 -5.30 -8.59 -15.26
N GLY A 69 -5.76 -8.99 -14.07
CA GLY A 69 -4.97 -9.69 -13.06
C GLY A 69 -4.05 -8.78 -12.24
N HIS A 70 -3.54 -9.32 -11.12
CA HIS A 70 -2.75 -8.57 -10.13
C HIS A 70 -1.46 -7.96 -10.72
N ALA A 71 -0.78 -8.67 -11.63
CA ALA A 71 0.44 -8.16 -12.25
C ALA A 71 0.21 -6.86 -13.05
N ALA A 72 -0.94 -6.77 -13.75
CA ALA A 72 -1.31 -5.55 -14.47
C ALA A 72 -1.66 -4.42 -13.49
N ALA A 73 -2.35 -4.74 -12.39
CA ALA A 73 -2.65 -3.80 -11.31
C ALA A 73 -1.39 -3.23 -10.65
N ILE A 74 -0.46 -4.11 -10.26
CA ILE A 74 0.87 -3.74 -9.73
C ILE A 74 1.57 -2.77 -10.70
N LYS A 75 1.66 -3.14 -11.98
CA LYS A 75 2.35 -2.35 -12.99
C LYS A 75 1.71 -0.96 -13.18
N ALA A 76 0.38 -0.88 -13.14
CA ALA A 76 -0.33 0.39 -13.26
C ALA A 76 -0.04 1.32 -12.07
N GLY A 77 -0.10 0.80 -10.84
CA GLY A 77 0.21 1.57 -9.63
C GLY A 77 1.67 2.01 -9.55
N ILE A 78 2.61 1.12 -9.89
CA ILE A 78 4.05 1.44 -9.99
C ILE A 78 4.25 2.58 -10.99
N ARG A 79 3.72 2.45 -12.22
CA ARG A 79 3.89 3.48 -13.26
C ARG A 79 3.36 4.84 -12.80
N TYR A 80 2.21 4.84 -12.13
CA TYR A 80 1.63 6.07 -11.59
C TYR A 80 2.55 6.71 -10.54
N LEU A 81 2.97 5.96 -9.51
CA LEU A 81 3.82 6.50 -8.44
C LEU A 81 5.21 6.92 -8.92
N HIS A 82 5.79 6.24 -9.92
CA HIS A 82 7.06 6.66 -10.51
C HIS A 82 6.94 7.98 -11.29
N SER A 83 5.77 8.27 -11.85
CA SER A 83 5.50 9.55 -12.52
C SER A 83 5.20 10.67 -11.52
N ALA A 84 4.77 10.33 -10.31
CA ALA A 84 4.54 11.29 -9.24
C ALA A 84 5.89 11.83 -8.71
N ALA A 85 6.04 13.15 -8.72
CA ALA A 85 7.24 13.80 -8.24
C ALA A 85 7.55 13.40 -6.78
N ASN A 86 8.82 13.07 -6.52
CA ASN A 86 9.41 12.83 -5.20
C ASN A 86 9.21 11.44 -4.57
N VAL A 87 8.53 10.47 -5.19
CA VAL A 87 8.50 9.08 -4.67
C VAL A 87 9.81 8.36 -5.00
N THR A 88 10.53 7.86 -3.99
CA THR A 88 11.85 7.21 -4.20
C THR A 88 11.85 5.71 -4.02
N HIS A 89 10.91 5.18 -3.25
CA HIS A 89 10.71 3.75 -2.98
C HIS A 89 9.23 3.43 -3.09
N VAL A 90 8.90 2.29 -3.68
CA VAL A 90 7.52 1.82 -3.81
C VAL A 90 7.37 0.46 -3.14
N ILE A 91 6.38 0.33 -2.28
CA ILE A 91 5.98 -0.95 -1.68
C ILE A 91 4.63 -1.33 -2.28
N CYS A 92 4.57 -2.47 -2.96
CA CYS A 92 3.34 -3.05 -3.47
C CYS A 92 2.80 -4.02 -2.44
N VAL A 93 1.52 -3.92 -2.14
CA VAL A 93 0.81 -4.82 -1.23
C VAL A 93 -0.41 -5.38 -1.96
N GLN A 94 -0.49 -6.71 -1.99
CA GLN A 94 -1.62 -7.47 -2.51
C GLN A 94 -2.23 -8.26 -1.35
N GLU A 95 -3.53 -8.58 -1.44
CA GLU A 95 -4.21 -9.46 -0.48
C GLU A 95 -3.96 -9.06 0.98
N PHE A 96 -4.29 -7.81 1.33
CA PHE A 96 -4.02 -7.25 2.65
C PHE A 96 -5.25 -7.25 3.56
N THR A 97 -4.97 -7.20 4.86
CA THR A 97 -5.96 -6.93 5.92
C THR A 97 -5.71 -5.56 6.56
N TYR A 98 -6.64 -5.08 7.39
CA TYR A 98 -6.40 -3.86 8.17
C TYR A 98 -5.10 -3.95 9.01
N ALA A 99 -4.87 -5.10 9.66
CA ALA A 99 -3.67 -5.36 10.45
C ALA A 99 -2.38 -5.30 9.60
N THR A 100 -2.45 -5.80 8.36
CA THR A 100 -1.34 -5.71 7.38
C THR A 100 -0.91 -4.26 7.18
N ILE A 101 -1.86 -3.39 6.86
CA ILE A 101 -1.60 -1.99 6.56
C ILE A 101 -1.13 -1.26 7.82
N LYS A 102 -1.77 -1.51 8.96
CA LYS A 102 -1.37 -0.92 10.24
C LYS A 102 0.07 -1.25 10.61
N ASN A 103 0.48 -2.51 10.47
CA ASN A 103 1.85 -2.94 10.77
C ASN A 103 2.87 -2.35 9.79
N LEU A 104 2.53 -2.30 8.49
CA LEU A 104 3.38 -1.67 7.49
C LEU A 104 3.65 -0.20 7.82
N LEU A 105 2.59 0.56 8.14
CA LEU A 105 2.70 1.97 8.52
C LEU A 105 3.51 2.14 9.80
N HIS A 106 3.33 1.26 10.80
CA HIS A 106 4.13 1.27 12.01
C HIS A 106 5.63 1.12 11.72
N VAL A 107 6.01 0.12 10.91
CA VAL A 107 7.42 -0.13 10.53
C VAL A 107 8.00 1.05 9.74
N ILE A 108 7.22 1.68 8.86
CA ILE A 108 7.66 2.84 8.08
C ILE A 108 8.01 4.05 8.98
N HIS A 109 7.33 4.19 10.12
CA HIS A 109 7.60 5.26 11.10
C HIS A 109 8.73 4.95 12.07
N GLN A 110 9.23 3.73 12.10
CA GLN A 110 10.36 3.38 12.95
C GLN A 110 11.67 4.01 12.46
N ASP A 111 12.73 3.81 13.24
CA ASP A 111 14.05 4.33 12.92
C ASP A 111 14.59 3.79 11.58
N LYS A 112 15.57 4.52 11.02
CA LYS A 112 16.16 4.21 9.72
C LYS A 112 16.78 2.82 9.64
N LYS A 113 17.26 2.24 10.75
CA LYS A 113 17.92 0.93 10.77
C LYS A 113 16.87 -0.16 10.59
N GLN A 114 15.77 -0.10 11.34
CA GLN A 114 14.67 -1.04 11.21
C GLN A 114 13.99 -0.94 9.85
N LEU A 115 13.80 0.27 9.34
CA LEU A 115 13.26 0.47 8.00
C LEU A 115 14.15 -0.16 6.91
N LYS A 116 15.48 0.01 7.00
CA LYS A 116 16.43 -0.66 6.08
C LYS A 116 16.33 -2.18 6.18
N HIS A 117 16.30 -2.72 7.40
CA HIS A 117 16.19 -4.16 7.61
C HIS A 117 14.87 -4.71 7.04
N PHE A 118 13.76 -3.97 7.22
CA PHE A 118 12.49 -4.31 6.62
C PHE A 118 12.59 -4.42 5.09
N PHE A 119 13.15 -3.41 4.41
CA PHE A 119 13.33 -3.44 2.95
C PHE A 119 14.21 -4.61 2.46
N THR A 120 15.22 -5.02 3.24
CA THR A 120 16.06 -6.19 2.87
C THR A 120 15.30 -7.51 2.89
N ASN A 121 14.21 -7.60 3.66
CA ASN A 121 13.37 -8.78 3.78
C ASN A 121 12.21 -8.80 2.76
N LEU A 122 12.00 -7.72 2.01
CA LEU A 122 10.96 -7.67 0.99
C LEU A 122 11.44 -8.24 -0.34
N LYS A 123 10.52 -8.85 -1.09
CA LYS A 123 10.79 -9.31 -2.45
C LYS A 123 10.99 -8.11 -3.36
N ARG A 124 12.16 -7.99 -3.98
CA ARG A 124 12.44 -6.92 -4.93
C ARG A 124 11.82 -7.24 -6.30
N LEU A 125 11.12 -6.28 -6.88
CA LEU A 125 10.57 -6.38 -8.24
C LEU A 125 11.59 -5.85 -9.28
N PRO A 126 11.45 -6.18 -10.58
CA PRO A 126 12.35 -5.71 -11.65
C PRO A 126 12.13 -4.22 -12.02
N TYR A 127 11.82 -3.39 -11.02
CA TYR A 127 11.65 -1.95 -11.14
C TYR A 127 12.54 -1.26 -10.08
N LYS A 128 13.00 -0.03 -10.36
CA LYS A 128 13.92 0.70 -9.49
C LYS A 128 13.29 0.98 -8.12
N ASN A 129 13.89 0.46 -7.06
CA ASN A 129 13.44 0.64 -5.66
C ASN A 129 11.98 0.22 -5.43
N VAL A 130 11.53 -0.83 -6.12
CA VAL A 130 10.18 -1.38 -5.93
C VAL A 130 10.26 -2.73 -5.24
N PHE A 131 9.41 -2.88 -4.23
CA PHE A 131 9.35 -4.05 -3.36
C PHE A 131 7.92 -4.56 -3.29
N LEU A 132 7.75 -5.88 -3.16
CA LEU A 132 6.48 -6.54 -2.96
C LEU A 132 6.44 -7.12 -1.54
N LEU A 133 5.38 -6.78 -0.81
CA LEU A 133 5.08 -7.38 0.47
C LEU A 133 4.24 -8.64 0.24
N GLU A 134 4.88 -9.81 0.27
CA GLU A 134 4.22 -11.11 0.21
C GLU A 134 4.05 -11.67 1.64
N ASN A 135 2.84 -12.16 1.96
CA ASN A 135 2.48 -12.97 3.14
C ASN A 135 3.16 -12.59 4.48
N ILE A 136 2.41 -11.86 5.31
CA ILE A 136 2.87 -11.25 6.58
C ILE A 136 3.20 -12.23 7.69
N GLY A 137 2.65 -13.45 7.67
CA GLY A 137 2.82 -14.43 8.75
C GLY A 137 4.28 -14.79 9.06
N LYS A 138 5.21 -14.59 8.11
CA LYS A 138 6.66 -14.84 8.33
C LYS A 138 7.52 -13.59 8.32
N SER A 139 7.13 -12.53 7.61
CA SER A 139 8.00 -11.36 7.34
C SER A 139 7.86 -10.24 8.38
N VAL A 140 6.67 -10.05 8.97
CA VAL A 140 6.44 -9.02 10.00
C VAL A 140 6.63 -9.57 11.41
N GLN A 141 6.23 -10.83 11.65
CA GLN A 141 6.45 -11.50 12.94
C GLN A 141 7.93 -11.61 13.30
N LYS A 142 8.81 -11.88 12.31
CA LYS A 142 10.27 -11.94 12.51
C LYS A 142 10.87 -10.59 12.93
N ASN A 143 10.30 -9.48 12.46
CA ASN A 143 10.77 -8.14 12.79
C ASN A 143 10.25 -7.66 14.17
N LEU A 144 9.03 -8.03 14.54
CA LEU A 144 8.47 -7.73 15.87
C LEU A 144 9.09 -8.61 16.97
N ASN A 145 9.43 -9.86 16.68
CA ASN A 145 10.02 -10.79 17.64
C ASN A 145 11.54 -10.62 17.83
N SER A 146 12.22 -9.77 17.06
CA SER A 146 13.65 -9.47 17.25
C SER A 146 13.90 -8.44 18.37
N GLN A 147 12.86 -8.08 19.14
CA GLN A 147 12.95 -7.20 20.31
C GLN A 147 12.91 -7.97 21.65
N TYR A 148 13.13 -9.28 21.65
CA TYR A 148 13.41 -10.08 22.84
C TYR A 148 14.64 -10.96 22.62
#